data_AF-A0A4S2ANS5-F1
#
_entry.id   AF-A0A4S2ANS5-F1
#
_cell.length_a   1.000
_cell.length_b   1.000
_cell.length_c   1.000
_cell.angle_alpha   90.00
_cell.angle_beta   90.00
_cell.angle_gamma   90.00
#
_symmetry.space_group_name_H-M   'P 1'
#
loop_
_entity.id
_entity.type
_entity.pdbx_description
1 polymer ?
#
loop_
_entity_poly.entity_id
_entity_poly.type
_entity_poly.pdbx_seq_one_letter_code
_entity_poly.pdbx_strand_id
1 'polypeptide(L)'
;MKTRLIFLLPLLWVLIGCSDSDSDSATLEISQSTFDDVSPEGATIKVSITCSSTWRTSSNQNWCIPNLQNGSNDGELVLTIHANNTSEERNATVTIIAKKTNKTIKITQSPSTSTTNEHHYKLPVIFHVLYKNRKDRKQYVDKGRLAQIINACNLTYKNKIYQNSKYNISQDMNLEFVMATEKPDGTILEEAGVERIEWDEVPMSCEQFMDGKDKNQAKKYAEMLWNPKVYINIFVYPFSENNILGIAHLPYCLSSYPLDGLNNGNYFLSHEVEYPHCVSINSNYIYVNGDDSSYYTADVYNTLAHELGHYLGLHHAFSEDGDNTDLCKDTDYCTDTPTYNITEYTEWVNGIDDFNKYSFDELCTRTNCEGDTFISHNIMDYAFCYSDQFTFQQRKRIRHILSYSPLIPGTKEYTSADTRSLSCDEQPPIQFRY
;
A
#
# COMPACT_ATOMS: atom_id res chain seq x y z
N MET A 1 73.17 -56.72 -4.50
CA MET A 1 72.91 -55.33 -4.95
C MET A 1 71.83 -55.34 -6.02
N LYS A 2 70.71 -54.65 -5.73
CA LYS A 2 69.74 -54.02 -6.62
C LYS A 2 68.93 -54.90 -7.60
N THR A 3 67.81 -55.37 -7.05
CA THR A 3 66.47 -55.50 -7.64
C THR A 3 66.07 -54.39 -8.61
N ARG A 4 65.48 -54.76 -9.75
CA ARG A 4 64.30 -54.11 -10.38
C ARG A 4 63.53 -55.17 -11.19
N LEU A 5 62.41 -55.65 -10.64
CA LEU A 5 61.41 -56.44 -11.34
C LEU A 5 60.47 -55.47 -12.08
N ILE A 6 60.28 -55.66 -13.37
CA ILE A 6 59.27 -54.97 -14.17
C ILE A 6 57.98 -55.77 -14.04
N PHE A 7 56.95 -55.19 -13.42
CA PHE A 7 55.58 -55.71 -13.43
C PHE A 7 54.74 -54.82 -14.35
N LEU A 8 54.24 -55.40 -15.44
CA LEU A 8 53.11 -54.86 -16.21
C LEU A 8 51.84 -54.99 -15.35
N LEU A 9 51.16 -53.86 -15.11
CA LEU A 9 49.82 -53.84 -14.53
C LEU A 9 48.81 -53.47 -15.64
N PRO A 10 47.68 -54.19 -15.78
CA PRO A 10 46.65 -53.84 -16.74
C PRO A 10 45.85 -52.63 -16.23
N LEU A 11 45.53 -51.75 -17.19
CA LEU A 11 44.70 -50.57 -17.03
C LEU A 11 43.27 -50.99 -16.65
N LEU A 12 42.92 -50.91 -15.36
CA LEU A 12 41.55 -51.05 -14.88
C LEU A 12 40.90 -49.65 -14.86
N TRP A 13 40.16 -49.32 -15.92
CA TRP A 13 39.22 -48.20 -15.89
C TRP A 13 38.09 -48.55 -14.93
N VAL A 14 38.16 -48.00 -13.72
CA VAL A 14 36.99 -47.92 -12.83
C VAL A 14 36.08 -46.86 -13.42
N LEU A 15 35.06 -47.31 -14.15
CA LEU A 15 33.86 -46.52 -14.41
C LEU A 15 33.17 -46.30 -13.06
N ILE A 16 33.52 -45.21 -12.37
CA ILE A 16 32.60 -44.60 -11.41
C ILE A 16 31.50 -44.02 -12.28
N GLY A 17 30.43 -44.79 -12.45
CA GLY A 17 29.16 -44.25 -12.88
C GLY A 17 28.70 -43.26 -11.83
N CYS A 18 28.97 -41.98 -12.04
CA CYS A 18 28.11 -40.94 -11.50
C CYS A 18 26.72 -41.26 -12.03
N SER A 19 25.82 -41.69 -11.16
CA SER A 19 24.41 -41.62 -11.46
C SER A 19 24.08 -40.13 -11.59
N ASP A 20 24.06 -39.61 -12.80
CA ASP A 20 23.34 -38.39 -13.12
C ASP A 20 21.88 -38.64 -12.70
N SER A 21 21.53 -38.20 -11.49
CA SER A 21 20.15 -38.12 -11.06
C SER A 21 19.51 -36.87 -11.64
N ASP A 22 19.65 -36.67 -12.95
CA ASP A 22 18.84 -35.75 -13.73
C ASP A 22 17.50 -36.43 -14.00
N SER A 23 16.69 -36.60 -12.93
CA SER A 23 15.26 -36.80 -13.16
C SER A 23 14.73 -35.48 -13.73
N ASP A 24 14.50 -35.51 -15.03
CA ASP A 24 13.95 -34.40 -15.81
C ASP A 24 12.50 -34.05 -15.39
N SER A 25 11.89 -34.89 -14.56
CA SER A 25 10.62 -34.62 -13.87
C SER A 25 10.86 -34.33 -12.38
N ALA A 26 10.24 -33.26 -11.90
CA ALA A 26 10.01 -33.05 -10.48
C ALA A 26 8.65 -33.66 -10.11
N THR A 27 8.55 -34.26 -8.92
CA THR A 27 7.24 -34.53 -8.32
C THR A 27 6.59 -33.19 -8.02
N LEU A 28 5.36 -32.99 -8.45
CA LEU A 28 4.56 -31.80 -8.18
C LEU A 28 3.11 -32.26 -8.04
N GLU A 29 2.57 -32.18 -6.83
CA GLU A 29 1.17 -32.46 -6.53
C GLU A 29 0.56 -31.32 -5.71
N ILE A 30 -0.75 -31.14 -5.83
CA ILE A 30 -1.51 -30.10 -5.14
C ILE A 30 -2.68 -30.73 -4.39
N SER A 31 -3.01 -30.20 -3.21
CA SER A 31 -4.10 -30.73 -2.38
C SER A 31 -5.48 -30.62 -3.05
N GLN A 32 -5.68 -29.60 -3.88
CA GLN A 32 -6.93 -29.35 -4.58
C GLN A 32 -6.68 -28.55 -5.86
N SER A 33 -7.33 -28.93 -6.96
CA SER A 33 -7.16 -28.31 -8.28
C SER A 33 -8.34 -27.46 -8.74
N THR A 34 -9.46 -27.47 -8.01
CA THR A 34 -10.69 -26.78 -8.40
C THR A 34 -11.40 -26.21 -7.18
N PHE A 35 -11.81 -24.95 -7.28
CA PHE A 35 -12.64 -24.26 -6.30
C PHE A 35 -13.83 -23.66 -7.03
N ASP A 36 -14.93 -24.39 -7.01
CA ASP A 36 -16.23 -23.96 -7.52
C ASP A 36 -16.97 -23.20 -6.40
N ASP A 37 -17.76 -22.19 -6.74
CA ASP A 37 -18.57 -21.40 -5.80
C ASP A 37 -17.80 -20.49 -4.83
N VAL A 38 -16.71 -19.85 -5.27
CA VAL A 38 -16.09 -18.78 -4.48
C VAL A 38 -17.05 -17.60 -4.37
N SER A 39 -17.28 -17.13 -3.13
CA SER A 39 -18.16 -16.01 -2.81
C SER A 39 -17.85 -14.75 -3.64
N PRO A 40 -18.88 -13.96 -4.03
CA PRO A 40 -18.66 -12.67 -4.68
C PRO A 40 -17.90 -11.68 -3.78
N GLU A 41 -17.92 -11.84 -2.46
CA GLU A 41 -17.16 -10.96 -1.55
C GLU A 41 -15.65 -11.21 -1.57
N GLY A 42 -15.19 -12.24 -2.28
CA GLY A 42 -13.80 -12.69 -2.26
C GLY A 42 -13.54 -13.78 -1.22
N ALA A 43 -12.30 -14.28 -1.20
CA ALA A 43 -11.87 -15.35 -0.31
C ALA A 43 -10.35 -15.45 -0.21
N THR A 44 -9.88 -16.10 0.85
CA THR A 44 -8.52 -16.62 0.96
C THR A 44 -8.57 -18.13 0.77
N ILE A 45 -7.82 -18.65 -0.21
CA ILE A 45 -7.75 -20.09 -0.51
C ILE A 45 -6.35 -20.59 -0.22
N LYS A 46 -6.23 -21.70 0.52
CA LYS A 46 -4.95 -22.35 0.82
C LYS A 46 -4.83 -23.67 0.08
N VAL A 47 -3.70 -23.87 -0.60
CA VAL A 47 -3.40 -25.09 -1.35
C VAL A 47 -2.03 -25.61 -0.93
N SER A 48 -1.99 -26.82 -0.38
CA SER A 48 -0.72 -27.48 -0.06
C SER A 48 -0.08 -27.99 -1.35
N ILE A 49 1.21 -27.74 -1.49
CA ILE A 49 2.05 -28.17 -2.61
C ILE A 49 3.01 -29.22 -2.07
N THR A 50 3.02 -30.40 -2.69
CA THR A 50 4.06 -31.41 -2.49
C THR A 50 4.98 -31.37 -3.70
N CYS A 51 6.24 -30.99 -3.50
CA CYS A 51 7.19 -30.81 -4.59
C CYS A 51 8.59 -31.27 -4.22
N SER A 52 9.31 -31.88 -5.16
CA SER A 52 10.70 -32.32 -4.98
C SER A 52 11.73 -31.32 -5.54
N SER A 53 11.32 -30.10 -5.87
CA SER A 53 12.12 -29.10 -6.59
C SER A 53 11.65 -27.68 -6.27
N THR A 54 12.31 -26.67 -6.84
CA THR A 54 11.76 -25.31 -6.94
C THR A 54 10.57 -25.28 -7.88
N TRP A 55 9.59 -24.44 -7.55
CA TRP A 55 8.38 -24.22 -8.33
C TRP A 55 8.07 -22.73 -8.45
N ARG A 56 7.40 -22.36 -9.53
CA ARG A 56 6.90 -20.99 -9.78
C ARG A 56 5.39 -21.01 -9.95
N THR A 57 4.74 -19.92 -9.59
CA THR A 57 3.29 -19.77 -9.67
C THR A 57 2.95 -18.51 -10.46
N SER A 58 1.89 -18.57 -11.27
CA SER A 58 1.34 -17.40 -11.95
C SER A 58 -0.19 -17.50 -12.06
N SER A 59 -0.86 -16.36 -12.00
CA SER A 59 -2.30 -16.24 -12.25
C SER A 59 -2.54 -15.55 -13.58
N ASN A 60 -3.59 -15.95 -14.29
CA ASN A 60 -4.03 -15.25 -15.52
C ASN A 60 -4.97 -14.07 -15.24
N GLN A 61 -5.37 -13.84 -13.99
CA GLN A 61 -6.29 -12.78 -13.60
C GLN A 61 -5.69 -11.89 -12.49
N ASN A 62 -5.89 -10.57 -12.61
CA ASN A 62 -5.45 -9.57 -11.63
C ASN A 62 -6.17 -9.66 -10.27
N TRP A 63 -7.38 -10.22 -10.24
CA TRP A 63 -8.20 -10.38 -9.04
C TRP A 63 -7.94 -11.68 -8.27
N CYS A 64 -7.11 -12.58 -8.81
CA CYS A 64 -6.69 -13.81 -8.15
C CYS A 64 -5.17 -13.76 -7.95
N ILE A 65 -4.72 -13.44 -6.74
CA ILE A 65 -3.34 -13.07 -6.46
C ILE A 65 -2.68 -14.17 -5.60
N PRO A 66 -1.68 -14.90 -6.13
CA PRO A 66 -0.88 -15.79 -5.32
C PRO A 66 0.06 -14.99 -4.40
N ASN A 67 0.23 -15.45 -3.16
CA ASN A 67 1.16 -14.86 -2.21
C ASN A 67 2.64 -15.11 -2.59
N LEU A 68 2.92 -16.21 -3.28
CA LEU A 68 4.26 -16.62 -3.69
C LEU A 68 4.35 -16.73 -5.22
N GLN A 69 5.31 -16.06 -5.83
CA GLN A 69 5.69 -16.29 -7.23
C GLN A 69 6.66 -17.47 -7.39
N ASN A 70 7.44 -17.74 -6.34
CA ASN A 70 8.43 -18.81 -6.31
C ASN A 70 8.38 -19.53 -4.95
N GLY A 71 8.61 -20.83 -4.96
CA GLY A 71 8.75 -21.65 -3.77
C GLY A 71 9.70 -22.83 -4.03
N SER A 72 9.97 -23.61 -2.98
CA SER A 72 10.87 -24.75 -3.05
C SER A 72 10.40 -25.88 -2.15
N ASN A 73 10.58 -27.11 -2.62
CA ASN A 73 10.12 -28.31 -1.94
C ASN A 73 8.61 -28.23 -1.63
N ASP A 74 8.17 -28.99 -0.64
CA ASP A 74 6.82 -28.90 -0.09
C ASP A 74 6.57 -27.49 0.48
N GLY A 75 5.34 -27.01 0.33
CA GLY A 75 4.95 -25.69 0.81
C GLY A 75 3.45 -25.45 0.79
N GLU A 76 3.04 -24.25 1.15
CA GLU A 76 1.65 -23.80 1.11
C GLU A 76 1.55 -22.57 0.20
N LEU A 77 0.62 -22.62 -0.76
CA LEU A 77 0.27 -21.51 -1.63
C LEU A 77 -1.03 -20.91 -1.13
N VAL A 78 -1.02 -19.60 -0.87
CA VAL A 78 -2.19 -18.84 -0.48
C VAL A 78 -2.62 -17.95 -1.63
N LEU A 79 -3.88 -18.06 -2.03
CA LEU A 79 -4.49 -17.26 -3.09
C LEU A 79 -5.45 -16.27 -2.44
N THR A 80 -5.24 -14.99 -2.71
CA THR A 80 -6.20 -13.92 -2.38
C THR A 80 -7.12 -13.70 -3.58
N ILE A 81 -8.42 -13.87 -3.37
CA ILE A 81 -9.45 -13.63 -4.37
C ILE A 81 -10.17 -12.33 -4.03
N HIS A 82 -10.00 -11.29 -4.85
CA HIS A 82 -10.71 -10.02 -4.72
C HIS A 82 -12.20 -10.17 -5.04
N ALA A 83 -13.03 -9.26 -4.54
CA ALA A 83 -14.48 -9.31 -4.70
C ALA A 83 -14.91 -9.28 -6.18
N ASN A 84 -15.91 -10.07 -6.56
CA ASN A 84 -16.57 -9.95 -7.85
C ASN A 84 -17.72 -8.96 -7.76
N ASN A 85 -17.55 -7.82 -8.42
CA ASN A 85 -18.53 -6.73 -8.38
C ASN A 85 -19.44 -6.71 -9.61
N THR A 86 -19.28 -7.66 -10.54
CA THR A 86 -20.08 -7.74 -11.76
C THR A 86 -21.27 -8.68 -11.55
N SER A 87 -22.27 -8.58 -12.43
CA SER A 87 -23.41 -9.51 -12.48
C SER A 87 -23.08 -10.85 -13.13
N GLU A 88 -21.84 -11.05 -13.57
CA GLU A 88 -21.41 -12.23 -14.31
C GLU A 88 -20.43 -13.05 -13.47
N GLU A 89 -20.56 -14.37 -13.58
CA GLU A 89 -19.54 -15.28 -13.05
C GLU A 89 -18.21 -15.03 -13.75
N ARG A 90 -17.10 -15.18 -13.01
CA ARG A 90 -15.76 -15.05 -13.58
C ARG A 90 -14.84 -16.17 -13.13
N ASN A 91 -13.85 -16.44 -13.97
CA ASN A 91 -12.97 -17.59 -13.84
C ASN A 91 -11.48 -17.19 -13.87
N ALA A 92 -10.70 -17.81 -12.99
CA ALA A 92 -9.24 -17.71 -12.97
C ALA A 92 -8.59 -19.08 -13.08
N THR A 93 -7.37 -19.10 -13.59
CA THR A 93 -6.50 -20.27 -13.62
C THR A 93 -5.14 -19.87 -13.10
N VAL A 94 -4.75 -20.48 -11.97
CA VAL A 94 -3.41 -20.37 -11.42
C VAL A 94 -2.60 -21.56 -11.91
N THR A 95 -1.43 -21.30 -12.48
CA THR A 95 -0.52 -22.31 -13.00
C THR A 95 0.71 -22.41 -12.11
N ILE A 96 1.03 -23.63 -11.67
CA ILE A 96 2.22 -23.94 -10.89
C ILE A 96 3.13 -24.79 -11.77
N ILE A 97 4.41 -24.41 -11.90
CA ILE A 97 5.38 -25.08 -12.76
C ILE A 97 6.61 -25.48 -11.95
N ALA A 98 6.97 -26.75 -11.99
CA ALA A 98 8.20 -27.31 -11.42
C ALA A 98 8.94 -28.11 -12.49
N LYS A 99 10.12 -27.63 -12.92
CA LYS A 99 10.84 -28.15 -14.10
C LYS A 99 9.91 -28.26 -15.32
N LYS A 100 9.68 -29.47 -15.85
CA LYS A 100 8.79 -29.77 -16.99
C LYS A 100 7.36 -30.15 -16.58
N THR A 101 7.09 -30.28 -15.27
CA THR A 101 5.77 -30.63 -14.73
C THR A 101 4.98 -29.35 -14.43
N ASN A 102 3.69 -29.34 -14.74
CA ASN A 102 2.79 -28.26 -14.32
C ASN A 102 1.49 -28.82 -13.71
N LYS A 103 0.90 -28.05 -12.81
CA LYS A 103 -0.45 -28.25 -12.26
C LYS A 103 -1.22 -26.95 -12.37
N THR A 104 -2.55 -27.06 -12.45
CA THR A 104 -3.43 -25.89 -12.52
C THR A 104 -4.47 -25.94 -11.42
N ILE A 105 -4.79 -24.76 -10.88
CA ILE A 105 -5.88 -24.53 -9.95
C ILE A 105 -6.91 -23.68 -10.68
N LYS A 106 -8.13 -24.20 -10.86
CA LYS A 106 -9.25 -23.49 -11.46
C LYS A 106 -10.11 -22.90 -10.36
N ILE A 107 -10.47 -21.63 -10.52
CA ILE A 107 -11.28 -20.88 -9.57
C ILE A 107 -12.45 -20.29 -10.31
N THR A 108 -13.65 -20.57 -9.82
CA THR A 108 -14.91 -20.02 -10.31
C THR A 108 -15.53 -19.19 -9.20
N GLN A 109 -15.69 -17.90 -9.46
CA GLN A 109 -16.23 -16.93 -8.51
C GLN A 109 -17.61 -16.48 -8.95
N SER A 110 -18.59 -16.62 -8.05
CA SER A 110 -19.98 -16.26 -8.29
C SER A 110 -20.15 -14.77 -8.60
N PRO A 111 -21.19 -14.38 -9.34
CA PRO A 111 -21.53 -12.98 -9.58
C PRO A 111 -21.97 -12.26 -8.29
N SER A 112 -21.81 -10.95 -8.27
CA SER A 112 -22.42 -10.11 -7.24
C SER A 112 -23.95 -10.17 -7.35
N THR A 113 -24.61 -10.32 -6.20
CA THR A 113 -26.07 -10.13 -6.08
C THR A 113 -26.44 -8.73 -5.59
N SER A 114 -25.45 -7.85 -5.40
CA SER A 114 -25.72 -6.49 -4.92
C SER A 114 -26.42 -5.66 -5.98
N THR A 115 -27.42 -4.89 -5.56
CA THR A 115 -28.14 -3.92 -6.41
C THR A 115 -27.60 -2.49 -6.20
N THR A 116 -26.54 -2.32 -5.42
CA THR A 116 -25.91 -1.02 -5.18
C THR A 116 -25.17 -0.56 -6.43
N ASN A 117 -25.35 0.71 -6.81
CA ASN A 117 -24.73 1.29 -8.02
C ASN A 117 -23.20 1.44 -7.94
N GLU A 118 -22.60 1.38 -6.74
CA GLU A 118 -21.16 1.57 -6.56
C GLU A 118 -20.62 0.61 -5.49
N HIS A 119 -19.49 -0.04 -5.77
CA HIS A 119 -18.85 -0.98 -4.86
C HIS A 119 -18.22 -0.29 -3.64
N HIS A 120 -18.44 -0.86 -2.46
CA HIS A 120 -17.78 -0.46 -1.22
C HIS A 120 -16.42 -1.16 -1.09
N TYR A 121 -15.33 -0.41 -1.12
CA TYR A 121 -13.99 -0.98 -1.03
C TYR A 121 -13.60 -1.28 0.42
N LYS A 122 -13.16 -2.51 0.69
CA LYS A 122 -12.47 -2.86 1.93
C LYS A 122 -10.98 -2.98 1.62
N LEU A 123 -10.17 -2.13 2.24
CA LEU A 123 -8.73 -2.03 2.00
C LEU A 123 -7.98 -2.62 3.20
N PRO A 124 -7.41 -3.82 3.08
CA PRO A 124 -6.62 -4.41 4.15
C PRO A 124 -5.42 -3.53 4.48
N VAL A 125 -5.18 -3.28 5.76
CA VAL A 125 -4.06 -2.48 6.27
C VAL A 125 -3.19 -3.35 7.16
N ILE A 126 -1.87 -3.20 7.00
CA ILE A 126 -0.85 -3.73 7.90
C ILE A 126 0.09 -2.61 8.35
N PHE A 127 0.28 -2.49 9.65
CA PHE A 127 1.27 -1.62 10.25
C PHE A 127 2.57 -2.40 10.51
N HIS A 128 3.68 -1.92 9.95
CA HIS A 128 5.02 -2.39 10.21
C HIS A 128 5.67 -1.44 11.24
N VAL A 129 5.65 -1.84 12.51
CA VAL A 129 6.21 -1.04 13.60
C VAL A 129 7.69 -1.39 13.79
N LEU A 130 8.58 -0.48 13.38
CA LEU A 130 10.02 -0.70 13.47
C LEU A 130 10.54 -0.18 14.82
N TYR A 131 11.18 -1.05 15.59
CA TYR A 131 11.59 -0.72 16.96
C TYR A 131 12.97 -1.26 17.33
N LYS A 132 13.69 -0.53 18.19
CA LYS A 132 14.90 -1.04 18.84
C LYS A 132 14.67 -1.32 20.31
N ASN A 133 13.93 -0.44 20.99
CA ASN A 133 13.68 -0.55 22.41
C ASN A 133 12.21 -0.89 22.70
N ARG A 134 11.95 -2.13 23.12
CA ARG A 134 10.60 -2.60 23.51
C ARG A 134 9.97 -1.82 24.66
N LYS A 135 10.75 -1.09 25.45
CA LYS A 135 10.27 -0.26 26.57
C LYS A 135 9.92 1.17 26.15
N ASP A 136 10.32 1.59 24.96
CA ASP A 136 9.93 2.89 24.43
C ASP A 136 8.61 2.74 23.70
N ARG A 137 7.52 3.22 24.29
CA ARG A 137 6.17 3.11 23.72
C ARG A 137 5.97 3.88 22.42
N LYS A 138 6.87 4.81 22.05
CA LYS A 138 6.86 5.46 20.74
C LYS A 138 7.41 4.53 19.67
N GLN A 139 8.41 3.71 20.00
CA GLN A 139 8.94 2.69 19.08
C GLN A 139 8.11 1.41 19.09
N TYR A 140 7.75 0.90 20.26
CA TYR A 140 6.95 -0.31 20.45
C TYR A 140 5.53 0.07 20.87
N VAL A 141 4.75 0.53 19.88
CA VAL A 141 3.40 1.09 20.08
C VAL A 141 2.50 0.13 20.85
N ASP A 142 1.75 0.67 21.82
CA ASP A 142 0.86 -0.09 22.68
C ASP A 142 -0.26 -0.79 21.88
N LYS A 143 -0.58 -2.03 22.27
CA LYS A 143 -1.62 -2.84 21.63
C LYS A 143 -2.96 -2.08 21.60
N GLY A 144 -3.60 -2.05 20.44
CA GLY A 144 -4.88 -1.39 20.21
C GLY A 144 -4.79 0.09 19.83
N ARG A 145 -3.66 0.78 20.04
CA ARG A 145 -3.52 2.20 19.63
C ARG A 145 -3.66 2.37 18.11
N LEU A 146 -3.02 1.52 17.33
CA LEU A 146 -3.08 1.60 15.85
C LEU A 146 -4.49 1.32 15.33
N ALA A 147 -5.24 0.42 15.96
CA ALA A 147 -6.65 0.19 15.63
C ALA A 147 -7.54 1.41 15.94
N GLN A 148 -7.26 2.17 17.02
CA GLN A 148 -7.96 3.43 17.31
C GLN A 148 -7.71 4.48 16.21
N ILE A 149 -6.47 4.61 15.75
CA ILE A 149 -6.09 5.56 14.69
C ILE A 149 -6.81 5.18 13.37
N ILE A 150 -6.83 3.90 13.00
CA ILE A 150 -7.59 3.44 11.82
C ILE A 150 -9.09 3.69 11.96
N ASN A 151 -9.65 3.50 13.16
CA ASN A 151 -11.06 3.81 13.39
C ASN A 151 -11.35 5.30 13.19
N ALA A 152 -10.51 6.20 13.70
CA ALA A 152 -10.63 7.63 13.47
C ALA A 152 -10.53 7.98 11.97
N CYS A 153 -9.54 7.44 11.27
CA CYS A 153 -9.40 7.60 9.82
C CYS A 153 -10.65 7.11 9.06
N ASN A 154 -11.22 5.97 9.45
CA ASN A 154 -12.47 5.49 8.85
C ASN A 154 -13.65 6.43 9.08
N LEU A 155 -13.73 7.12 10.23
CA LEU A 155 -14.77 8.14 10.44
C LEU A 155 -14.59 9.32 9.49
N THR A 156 -13.36 9.76 9.25
CA THR A 156 -13.01 10.80 8.28
C THR A 156 -13.46 10.42 6.86
N TYR A 157 -13.05 9.24 6.38
CA TYR A 157 -13.37 8.78 5.01
C TYR A 157 -14.86 8.43 4.80
N LYS A 158 -15.61 8.14 5.86
CA LYS A 158 -17.05 7.85 5.81
C LYS A 158 -17.92 9.08 6.06
N ASN A 159 -17.33 10.28 6.18
CA ASN A 159 -18.03 11.51 6.57
C ASN A 159 -18.83 11.36 7.89
N LYS A 160 -18.15 10.87 8.94
CA LYS A 160 -18.74 10.54 10.26
C LYS A 160 -17.89 11.02 11.43
N ILE A 161 -17.07 12.05 11.24
CA ILE A 161 -16.21 12.62 12.29
C ILE A 161 -17.06 13.11 13.46
N TYR A 162 -18.14 13.85 13.17
CA TYR A 162 -19.02 14.42 14.18
C TYR A 162 -20.21 13.52 14.48
N GLN A 163 -20.60 13.44 15.75
CA GLN A 163 -21.79 12.69 16.19
C GLN A 163 -23.09 13.23 15.58
N ASN A 164 -23.19 14.56 15.45
CA ASN A 164 -24.34 15.19 14.80
C ASN A 164 -24.07 15.30 13.30
N SER A 165 -24.80 14.52 12.52
CA SER A 165 -24.61 14.40 11.06
C SER A 165 -24.75 15.71 10.30
N LYS A 166 -25.38 16.76 10.86
CA LYS A 166 -25.48 18.07 10.19
C LYS A 166 -24.13 18.79 10.04
N TYR A 167 -23.13 18.43 10.85
CA TYR A 167 -21.78 19.00 10.80
C TYR A 167 -20.83 18.18 9.92
N ASN A 168 -21.25 16.99 9.47
CA ASN A 168 -20.47 16.13 8.59
C ASN A 168 -20.63 16.62 7.14
N ILE A 169 -19.72 17.51 6.72
CA ILE A 169 -19.73 18.20 5.41
C ILE A 169 -18.86 17.54 4.33
N SER A 170 -18.15 16.46 4.69
CA SER A 170 -17.25 15.72 3.80
C SER A 170 -18.00 14.86 2.78
N GLN A 171 -17.29 14.41 1.75
CA GLN A 171 -17.76 13.35 0.89
C GLN A 171 -17.47 11.97 1.49
N ASP A 172 -18.48 11.09 1.49
CA ASP A 172 -18.26 9.67 1.79
C ASP A 172 -17.52 9.00 0.63
N MET A 173 -16.32 8.50 0.92
CA MET A 173 -15.45 7.84 -0.06
C MET A 173 -15.94 6.46 -0.47
N ASN A 174 -16.94 5.91 0.24
CA ASN A 174 -17.48 4.57 0.06
C ASN A 174 -16.36 3.51 0.09
N LEU A 175 -15.48 3.64 1.08
CA LEU A 175 -14.40 2.71 1.39
C LEU A 175 -14.23 2.55 2.90
N GLU A 176 -13.52 1.51 3.30
CA GLU A 176 -13.14 1.23 4.67
C GLU A 176 -11.73 0.61 4.73
N PHE A 177 -10.88 1.14 5.60
CA PHE A 177 -9.61 0.54 5.96
C PHE A 177 -9.84 -0.55 7.02
N VAL A 178 -9.36 -1.77 6.76
CA VAL A 178 -9.61 -2.94 7.62
C VAL A 178 -8.28 -3.50 8.10
N MET A 179 -8.10 -3.60 9.42
CA MET A 179 -6.91 -4.22 10.01
C MET A 179 -6.81 -5.69 9.56
N ALA A 180 -5.73 -6.07 8.87
CA ALA A 180 -5.52 -7.44 8.40
C ALA A 180 -5.52 -8.43 9.59
N THR A 181 -6.17 -9.59 9.47
CA THR A 181 -6.22 -10.57 10.58
C THR A 181 -5.22 -11.72 10.41
N GLU A 182 -4.73 -11.91 9.19
CA GLU A 182 -3.81 -12.97 8.79
C GLU A 182 -2.61 -12.38 8.04
N LYS A 183 -1.48 -13.07 8.11
CA LYS A 183 -0.28 -12.82 7.33
C LYS A 183 -0.45 -13.26 5.87
N PRO A 184 0.47 -12.90 4.96
CA PRO A 184 0.42 -13.35 3.56
C PRO A 184 0.49 -14.88 3.39
N ASP A 185 1.02 -15.61 4.37
CA ASP A 185 1.01 -17.08 4.43
C ASP A 185 -0.27 -17.65 5.07
N GLY A 186 -1.23 -16.80 5.43
CA GLY A 186 -2.50 -17.16 6.05
C GLY A 186 -2.40 -17.52 7.53
N THR A 187 -1.25 -17.32 8.19
CA THR A 187 -1.15 -17.47 9.65
C THR A 187 -1.80 -16.28 10.36
N ILE A 188 -2.50 -16.51 11.48
CA ILE A 188 -3.19 -15.43 12.22
C ILE A 188 -2.16 -14.50 12.88
N LEU A 189 -2.40 -13.19 12.81
CA LEU A 189 -1.60 -12.18 13.51
C LEU A 189 -1.90 -12.16 15.02
N GLU A 190 -0.90 -11.91 15.86
CA GLU A 190 -1.07 -11.73 17.32
C GLU A 190 -1.92 -10.50 17.67
N GLU A 191 -1.79 -9.46 16.84
CA GLU A 191 -2.59 -8.25 16.85
C GLU A 191 -3.01 -7.95 15.42
N ALA A 192 -4.31 -7.88 15.16
CA ALA A 192 -4.82 -7.59 13.84
C ALA A 192 -4.22 -6.29 13.30
N GLY A 193 -3.67 -6.37 12.09
CA GLY A 193 -3.09 -5.29 11.31
C GLY A 193 -1.79 -4.77 11.88
N VAL A 194 -1.10 -5.49 12.77
CA VAL A 194 0.16 -5.02 13.34
C VAL A 194 1.22 -6.12 13.33
N GLU A 195 2.35 -5.83 12.70
CA GLU A 195 3.59 -6.56 12.90
C GLU A 195 4.66 -5.63 13.48
N ARG A 196 5.44 -6.16 14.43
CA ARG A 196 6.50 -5.42 15.12
C ARG A 196 7.83 -6.02 14.73
N ILE A 197 8.67 -5.24 14.07
CA ILE A 197 9.94 -5.67 13.50
C ILE A 197 11.08 -5.03 14.30
N GLU A 198 11.94 -5.85 14.88
CA GLU A 198 13.14 -5.34 15.55
C GLU A 198 14.09 -4.74 14.50
N TRP A 199 14.53 -3.51 14.74
CA TRP A 199 15.29 -2.72 13.77
C TRP A 199 16.34 -1.84 14.46
N ASP A 200 17.59 -2.01 14.08
CA ASP A 200 18.72 -1.40 14.79
C ASP A 200 18.89 0.12 14.55
N GLU A 201 18.33 0.63 13.46
CA GLU A 201 18.66 1.95 12.88
C GLU A 201 17.64 3.07 13.23
N VAL A 202 16.81 2.92 14.25
CA VAL A 202 15.89 4.00 14.67
C VAL A 202 16.58 5.08 15.54
N PRO A 203 16.31 6.40 15.35
CA PRO A 203 15.43 7.00 14.34
C PRO A 203 16.03 7.01 12.93
N MET A 204 15.18 7.00 11.91
CA MET A 204 15.56 6.94 10.49
C MET A 204 15.02 8.14 9.70
N SER A 205 15.70 8.51 8.62
CA SER A 205 15.17 9.49 7.67
C SER A 205 14.00 8.90 6.90
N CYS A 206 12.83 9.54 6.97
CA CYS A 206 11.66 9.08 6.24
C CYS A 206 11.78 9.27 4.73
N GLU A 207 12.44 10.33 4.28
CA GLU A 207 12.73 10.55 2.87
C GLU A 207 13.68 9.49 2.31
N GLN A 208 14.80 9.21 2.99
CA GLN A 208 15.74 8.16 2.55
C GLN A 208 15.11 6.77 2.59
N PHE A 209 14.20 6.53 3.54
CA PHE A 209 13.45 5.28 3.59
C PHE A 209 12.61 5.05 2.34
N MET A 210 12.04 6.12 1.76
CA MET A 210 11.03 6.04 0.70
C MET A 210 11.56 6.39 -0.69
N ASP A 211 12.67 7.12 -0.82
CA ASP A 211 13.08 7.70 -2.10
C ASP A 211 13.63 6.70 -3.13
N GLY A 212 14.00 5.50 -2.69
CA GLY A 212 14.55 4.44 -3.53
C GLY A 212 15.87 4.78 -4.22
N LYS A 213 16.57 5.85 -3.81
CA LYS A 213 17.83 6.29 -4.42
C LYS A 213 18.97 5.31 -4.17
N ASP A 214 19.07 4.76 -2.95
CA ASP A 214 19.96 3.63 -2.65
C ASP A 214 19.22 2.31 -2.95
N LYS A 215 19.55 1.67 -4.06
CA LYS A 215 18.90 0.43 -4.51
C LYS A 215 19.06 -0.74 -3.55
N ASN A 216 20.19 -0.84 -2.84
CA ASN A 216 20.41 -1.94 -1.91
C ASN A 216 19.55 -1.75 -0.66
N GLN A 217 19.49 -0.51 -0.17
CA GLN A 217 18.63 -0.14 0.95
C GLN A 217 17.15 -0.30 0.59
N ALA A 218 16.73 0.22 -0.56
CA ALA A 218 15.36 0.13 -1.05
C ALA A 218 14.89 -1.33 -1.15
N LYS A 219 15.73 -2.22 -1.70
CA LYS A 219 15.44 -3.65 -1.78
C LYS A 219 15.32 -4.30 -0.40
N LYS A 220 16.24 -4.00 0.53
CA LYS A 220 16.17 -4.47 1.93
C LYS A 220 14.84 -4.04 2.60
N TYR A 221 14.35 -2.84 2.30
CA TYR A 221 13.08 -2.36 2.89
C TYR A 221 11.86 -2.93 2.18
N ALA A 222 11.94 -3.14 0.86
CA ALA A 222 10.90 -3.79 0.08
C ALA A 222 10.62 -5.24 0.55
N GLU A 223 11.63 -5.95 1.07
CA GLU A 223 11.47 -7.29 1.65
C GLU A 223 10.51 -7.32 2.86
N MET A 224 10.27 -6.18 3.53
CA MET A 224 9.30 -6.08 4.62
C MET A 224 7.86 -5.85 4.13
N LEU A 225 7.67 -5.46 2.86
CA LEU A 225 6.33 -5.21 2.33
C LEU A 225 5.52 -6.49 2.27
N TRP A 226 4.27 -6.38 2.68
CA TRP A 226 3.24 -7.29 2.21
C TRP A 226 2.79 -6.83 0.82
N ASN A 227 2.39 -7.77 -0.04
CA ASN A 227 2.08 -7.48 -1.44
C ASN A 227 1.10 -6.29 -1.55
N PRO A 228 1.51 -5.15 -2.15
CA PRO A 228 0.70 -3.93 -2.18
C PRO A 228 -0.62 -4.11 -2.96
N LYS A 229 -0.70 -5.10 -3.85
CA LYS A 229 -1.94 -5.47 -4.55
C LYS A 229 -3.00 -6.10 -3.62
N VAL A 230 -2.63 -6.39 -2.38
CA VAL A 230 -3.49 -7.01 -1.35
C VAL A 230 -3.57 -6.16 -0.08
N TYR A 231 -2.50 -5.49 0.30
CA TYR A 231 -2.43 -4.70 1.54
C TYR A 231 -1.93 -3.28 1.31
N ILE A 232 -2.49 -2.32 2.04
CA ILE A 232 -1.84 -1.02 2.26
C ILE A 232 -0.83 -1.19 3.38
N ASN A 233 0.44 -0.96 3.06
CA ASN A 233 1.56 -1.08 3.99
C ASN A 233 1.80 0.28 4.67
N ILE A 234 1.79 0.30 6.01
CA ILE A 234 2.02 1.51 6.80
C ILE A 234 3.20 1.29 7.75
N PHE A 235 4.31 1.98 7.55
CA PHE A 235 5.47 1.90 8.43
C PHE A 235 5.36 2.91 9.57
N VAL A 236 5.66 2.48 10.79
CA VAL A 236 5.60 3.33 11.99
C VAL A 236 6.93 3.24 12.72
N TYR A 237 7.65 4.36 12.76
CA TYR A 237 8.97 4.47 13.38
C TYR A 237 9.29 5.93 13.70
N PRO A 238 10.24 6.22 14.61
CA PRO A 238 10.59 7.61 14.90
C PRO A 238 11.42 8.17 13.73
N PHE A 239 10.99 9.30 13.19
CA PHE A 239 11.72 9.97 12.11
C PHE A 239 12.89 10.77 12.67
N SER A 240 13.94 10.96 11.86
CA SER A 240 15.00 11.91 12.18
C SER A 240 14.60 13.36 11.88
N GLU A 241 13.63 13.55 11.00
CA GLU A 241 13.06 14.83 10.63
C GLU A 241 12.09 15.32 11.73
N ASN A 242 12.29 16.55 12.20
CA ASN A 242 11.51 17.10 13.32
C ASN A 242 10.11 17.58 12.89
N ASN A 243 9.94 17.97 11.63
CA ASN A 243 8.75 18.65 11.12
C ASN A 243 7.91 17.80 10.16
N ILE A 244 8.27 16.53 9.95
CA ILE A 244 7.50 15.61 9.11
C ILE A 244 6.71 14.68 10.03
N LEU A 245 5.39 14.73 9.92
CA LEU A 245 4.46 13.92 10.74
C LEU A 245 4.14 12.59 10.08
N GLY A 246 4.07 12.59 8.75
CA GLY A 246 3.82 11.45 7.89
C GLY A 246 4.39 11.73 6.51
N ILE A 247 4.45 10.68 5.69
CA ILE A 247 4.88 10.76 4.29
C ILE A 247 4.27 9.58 3.55
N ALA A 248 3.85 9.77 2.30
CA ALA A 248 3.20 8.74 1.52
C ALA A 248 3.69 8.73 0.07
N HIS A 249 3.87 7.54 -0.49
CA HIS A 249 3.99 7.41 -1.93
C HIS A 249 2.67 7.80 -2.61
N LEU A 250 2.77 8.52 -3.72
CA LEU A 250 1.64 8.70 -4.62
C LEU A 250 1.42 7.42 -5.45
N PRO A 251 0.16 7.05 -5.76
CA PRO A 251 -0.13 5.86 -6.55
C PRO A 251 0.25 6.07 -8.02
N TYR A 252 0.37 4.95 -8.73
CA TYR A 252 0.53 4.97 -10.18
C TYR A 252 -0.80 4.79 -10.91
N CYS A 253 -0.85 5.27 -12.16
CA CYS A 253 -1.98 5.09 -13.08
C CYS A 253 -1.56 4.30 -14.32
N LEU A 254 -2.46 3.50 -14.88
CA LEU A 254 -2.22 2.86 -16.17
C LEU A 254 -2.29 3.89 -17.31
N SER A 255 -1.52 3.72 -18.39
CA SER A 255 -1.56 4.65 -19.55
C SER A 255 -2.93 4.73 -20.21
N SER A 256 -3.73 3.67 -20.11
CA SER A 256 -5.09 3.61 -20.64
C SER A 256 -6.11 4.34 -19.76
N TYR A 257 -5.75 4.65 -18.51
CA TYR A 257 -6.58 5.32 -17.51
C TYR A 257 -5.75 6.36 -16.75
N PRO A 258 -5.17 7.37 -17.44
CA PRO A 258 -4.29 8.33 -16.81
C PRO A 258 -5.06 9.25 -15.84
N LEU A 259 -4.34 9.82 -14.88
CA LEU A 259 -4.85 10.88 -14.00
C LEU A 259 -3.74 11.91 -13.82
N ASP A 260 -4.06 13.20 -13.99
CA ASP A 260 -3.06 14.27 -13.88
C ASP A 260 -2.42 14.31 -12.49
N GLY A 261 -1.12 14.62 -12.46
CA GLY A 261 -0.30 14.64 -11.23
C GLY A 261 0.35 13.31 -10.86
N LEU A 262 0.00 12.20 -11.53
CA LEU A 262 0.47 10.86 -11.20
C LEU A 262 1.26 10.20 -12.33
N ASN A 263 2.24 9.39 -11.93
CA ASN A 263 3.12 8.68 -12.86
C ASN A 263 2.44 7.46 -13.50
N ASN A 264 2.89 7.12 -14.71
CA ASN A 264 2.50 5.88 -15.37
C ASN A 264 3.01 4.66 -14.59
N GLY A 265 2.18 3.65 -14.38
CA GLY A 265 2.48 2.44 -13.61
C GLY A 265 2.43 1.13 -14.41
N ASN A 266 2.44 1.18 -15.74
CA ASN A 266 2.30 -0.01 -16.57
C ASN A 266 3.34 -1.10 -16.23
N TYR A 267 4.53 -0.69 -15.79
CA TYR A 267 5.59 -1.56 -15.28
C TYR A 267 5.11 -2.56 -14.22
N PHE A 268 4.26 -2.11 -13.28
CA PHE A 268 3.78 -2.92 -12.15
C PHE A 268 2.68 -3.93 -12.51
N LEU A 269 2.27 -3.99 -13.78
CA LEU A 269 1.42 -5.06 -14.28
C LEU A 269 2.15 -6.41 -14.31
N SER A 270 3.47 -6.39 -14.55
CA SER A 270 4.31 -7.60 -14.67
C SER A 270 5.51 -7.64 -13.72
N HIS A 271 5.78 -6.56 -12.99
CA HIS A 271 6.91 -6.47 -12.06
C HIS A 271 6.45 -6.29 -10.62
N GLU A 272 7.26 -6.79 -9.69
CA GLU A 272 7.12 -6.52 -8.25
C GLU A 272 7.74 -5.16 -7.90
N VAL A 273 7.39 -4.65 -6.73
CA VAL A 273 7.94 -3.39 -6.22
C VAL A 273 9.28 -3.68 -5.54
N GLU A 274 10.34 -2.96 -5.93
CA GLU A 274 11.70 -3.13 -5.39
C GLU A 274 12.11 -2.03 -4.38
N TYR A 275 11.14 -1.31 -3.83
CA TYR A 275 11.29 -0.25 -2.81
C TYR A 275 10.05 -0.27 -1.90
N PRO A 276 10.08 0.35 -0.70
CA PRO A 276 8.95 0.28 0.23
C PRO A 276 7.81 1.22 -0.19
N HIS A 277 7.05 0.86 -1.24
CA HIS A 277 5.86 1.62 -1.67
C HIS A 277 4.76 1.58 -0.59
N CYS A 278 4.79 2.57 0.30
CA CYS A 278 4.04 2.60 1.54
C CYS A 278 3.61 4.02 1.95
N VAL A 279 2.89 4.08 3.08
CA VAL A 279 2.77 5.25 3.96
C VAL A 279 3.75 5.07 5.12
N SER A 280 4.43 6.12 5.56
CA SER A 280 5.17 6.13 6.83
C SER A 280 4.61 7.18 7.78
N ILE A 281 4.52 6.84 9.07
CA ILE A 281 4.01 7.71 10.13
C ILE A 281 5.08 7.91 11.21
N ASN A 282 5.33 9.16 11.57
CA ASN A 282 6.32 9.51 12.58
C ASN A 282 5.81 9.12 13.97
N SER A 283 6.39 8.05 14.52
CA SER A 283 5.95 7.50 15.79
C SER A 283 6.17 8.43 16.99
N ASN A 284 6.96 9.50 16.83
CA ASN A 284 7.15 10.51 17.86
C ASN A 284 5.84 11.20 18.28
N TYR A 285 4.86 11.23 17.38
CA TYR A 285 3.54 11.85 17.53
C TYR A 285 2.40 10.82 17.62
N ILE A 286 2.69 9.52 17.71
CA ILE A 286 1.68 8.44 17.66
C ILE A 286 0.62 8.50 18.78
N TYR A 287 0.87 9.27 19.85
CA TYR A 287 -0.06 9.52 20.96
C TYR A 287 -0.55 10.97 21.05
N VAL A 288 -0.26 11.80 20.05
CA VAL A 288 -0.78 13.16 19.94
C VAL A 288 -2.03 13.10 19.09
N ASN A 289 -3.16 13.55 19.62
CA ASN A 289 -4.40 13.71 18.87
C ASN A 289 -5.23 14.85 19.45
N GLY A 290 -6.04 15.46 18.60
CA GLY A 290 -7.08 16.42 18.96
C GLY A 290 -8.04 15.87 19.99
N ASP A 291 -8.60 16.79 20.77
CA ASP A 291 -9.84 16.59 21.49
C ASP A 291 -10.74 17.82 21.26
N ASP A 292 -11.98 17.77 21.77
CA ASP A 292 -12.95 18.87 21.60
C ASP A 292 -12.48 20.22 22.21
N SER A 293 -11.38 20.24 22.96
CA SER A 293 -10.89 21.40 23.71
C SER A 293 -9.57 21.99 23.20
N SER A 294 -8.82 21.28 22.35
CA SER A 294 -7.48 21.70 21.92
C SER A 294 -7.15 21.23 20.50
N TYR A 295 -6.75 22.18 19.66
CA TYR A 295 -6.21 21.92 18.33
C TYR A 295 -4.73 21.55 18.43
N TYR A 296 -4.34 20.45 17.80
CA TYR A 296 -2.94 20.01 17.69
C TYR A 296 -2.58 19.85 16.22
N THR A 297 -1.61 20.63 15.74
CA THR A 297 -1.08 20.49 14.37
C THR A 297 -0.45 19.11 14.12
N ALA A 298 0.01 18.44 15.18
CA ALA A 298 0.59 17.11 15.14
C ALA A 298 -0.41 15.98 15.46
N ASP A 299 -1.71 16.18 15.22
CA ASP A 299 -2.74 15.16 15.44
C ASP A 299 -2.58 13.96 14.50
N VAL A 300 -2.24 12.81 15.07
CA VAL A 300 -2.01 11.58 14.29
C VAL A 300 -3.25 11.03 13.60
N TYR A 301 -4.46 11.34 14.08
CA TYR A 301 -5.68 10.94 13.38
C TYR A 301 -5.80 11.68 12.04
N ASN A 302 -5.51 12.98 12.05
CA ASN A 302 -5.48 13.78 10.83
C ASN A 302 -4.29 13.42 9.96
N THR A 303 -3.09 13.27 10.54
CA THR A 303 -1.88 12.87 9.80
C THR A 303 -2.12 11.59 9.02
N LEU A 304 -2.64 10.52 9.64
CA LEU A 304 -2.86 9.27 8.90
C LEU A 304 -3.91 9.44 7.79
N ALA A 305 -5.00 10.18 8.04
CA ALA A 305 -6.01 10.44 7.03
C ALA A 305 -5.46 11.24 5.85
N HIS A 306 -4.59 12.21 6.11
CA HIS A 306 -3.87 12.99 5.11
C HIS A 306 -2.94 12.10 4.26
N GLU A 307 -2.08 11.31 4.90
CA GLU A 307 -1.15 10.43 4.18
C GLU A 307 -1.86 9.36 3.34
N LEU A 308 -2.95 8.81 3.84
CA LEU A 308 -3.78 7.89 3.05
C LEU A 308 -4.48 8.62 1.89
N GLY A 309 -4.72 9.93 2.00
CA GLY A 309 -5.19 10.77 0.91
C GLY A 309 -4.18 10.79 -0.23
N HIS A 310 -2.90 11.03 0.09
CA HIS A 310 -1.80 10.92 -0.87
C HIS A 310 -1.66 9.52 -1.45
N TYR A 311 -1.66 8.48 -0.61
CA TYR A 311 -1.57 7.09 -1.07
C TYR A 311 -2.73 6.70 -2.03
N LEU A 312 -3.85 7.41 -1.94
CA LEU A 312 -5.02 7.26 -2.82
C LEU A 312 -5.13 8.34 -3.91
N GLY A 313 -4.07 9.12 -4.16
CA GLY A 313 -3.92 9.99 -5.33
C GLY A 313 -4.35 11.45 -5.15
N LEU A 314 -4.53 11.90 -3.91
CA LEU A 314 -4.74 13.30 -3.59
C LEU A 314 -3.41 14.05 -3.44
N HIS A 315 -3.46 15.36 -3.68
CA HIS A 315 -2.36 16.29 -3.53
C HIS A 315 -2.75 17.34 -2.48
N HIS A 316 -1.79 18.16 -2.04
CA HIS A 316 -2.07 19.24 -1.11
C HIS A 316 -3.08 20.23 -1.69
N ALA A 317 -4.03 20.69 -0.87
CA ALA A 317 -5.07 21.63 -1.29
C ALA A 317 -4.56 23.08 -1.50
N PHE A 318 -3.29 23.34 -1.20
CA PHE A 318 -2.62 24.61 -1.43
C PHE A 318 -1.71 24.56 -2.65
N SER A 319 -1.24 25.73 -3.10
CA SER A 319 -0.39 25.81 -4.28
C SER A 319 1.03 25.31 -4.00
N GLU A 320 1.51 24.37 -4.81
CA GLU A 320 2.88 23.84 -4.74
C GLU A 320 3.37 23.31 -6.10
N ASP A 321 4.60 23.64 -6.49
CA ASP A 321 5.26 23.11 -7.68
C ASP A 321 6.69 22.68 -7.35
N GLY A 322 6.85 21.40 -7.02
CA GLY A 322 8.08 20.90 -6.39
C GLY A 322 8.28 21.57 -5.03
N ASP A 323 9.47 22.13 -4.80
CA ASP A 323 9.80 22.84 -3.56
C ASP A 323 9.29 24.29 -3.54
N ASN A 324 8.68 24.77 -4.63
CA ASN A 324 8.13 26.12 -4.68
C ASN A 324 6.71 26.13 -4.10
N THR A 325 6.52 26.82 -2.98
CA THR A 325 5.22 27.04 -2.32
C THR A 325 4.77 28.51 -2.36
N ASP A 326 5.58 29.41 -2.92
CA ASP A 326 5.26 30.83 -3.06
C ASP A 326 4.71 31.10 -4.47
N LEU A 327 3.49 30.62 -4.69
CA LEU A 327 2.75 30.77 -5.93
C LEU A 327 1.25 30.69 -5.65
N CYS A 328 0.46 31.05 -6.66
CA CYS A 328 -0.99 30.84 -6.63
C CYS A 328 -1.42 30.13 -7.91
N LYS A 329 -1.61 28.81 -7.81
CA LYS A 329 -1.95 27.93 -8.93
C LYS A 329 -2.58 26.65 -8.41
N ASP A 330 -3.68 26.22 -9.00
CA ASP A 330 -4.23 24.88 -8.78
C ASP A 330 -3.19 23.82 -9.20
N THR A 331 -2.69 23.12 -8.19
CA THR A 331 -1.70 22.05 -8.29
C THR A 331 -2.19 20.75 -7.68
N ASP A 332 -3.44 20.73 -7.20
CA ASP A 332 -4.05 19.57 -6.57
C ASP A 332 -4.97 18.79 -7.52
N TYR A 333 -5.26 19.40 -8.69
CA TYR A 333 -6.06 18.84 -9.77
C TYR A 333 -7.52 18.61 -9.37
N CYS A 334 -8.03 19.39 -8.42
CA CYS A 334 -9.41 19.40 -7.97
C CYS A 334 -9.97 20.83 -8.01
N THR A 335 -10.69 21.20 -9.05
CA THR A 335 -11.18 22.60 -9.17
C THR A 335 -12.28 22.97 -8.17
N ASP A 336 -12.66 22.07 -7.25
CA ASP A 336 -13.59 22.32 -6.15
C ASP A 336 -12.89 22.47 -4.79
N THR A 337 -11.56 22.47 -4.76
CA THR A 337 -10.75 22.92 -3.62
C THR A 337 -10.30 24.37 -3.88
N PRO A 338 -10.66 25.33 -3.00
CA PRO A 338 -10.16 26.70 -3.15
C PRO A 338 -8.65 26.74 -2.95
N THR A 339 -7.90 26.95 -4.03
CA THR A 339 -6.44 27.00 -3.97
C THR A 339 -5.94 28.34 -3.40
N TYR A 340 -4.88 28.30 -2.60
CA TYR A 340 -4.27 29.48 -1.99
C TYR A 340 -2.73 29.39 -1.92
N ASN A 341 -2.06 30.52 -1.65
CA ASN A 341 -0.61 30.58 -1.42
C ASN A 341 -0.31 30.26 0.06
N ILE A 342 0.25 29.07 0.32
CA ILE A 342 0.59 28.66 1.70
C ILE A 342 1.75 29.46 2.28
N THR A 343 2.64 30.00 1.46
CA THR A 343 3.76 30.84 1.92
C THR A 343 3.22 32.13 2.52
N GLU A 344 2.35 32.85 1.80
CA GLU A 344 1.68 34.06 2.31
C GLU A 344 0.92 33.80 3.61
N TYR A 345 0.18 32.69 3.68
CA TYR A 345 -0.52 32.30 4.89
C TYR A 345 0.44 32.04 6.07
N THR A 346 1.52 31.31 5.80
CA THR A 346 2.51 30.94 6.82
C THR A 346 3.24 32.19 7.35
N GLU A 347 3.57 33.14 6.48
CA GLU A 347 4.12 34.44 6.88
C GLU A 347 3.16 35.22 7.78
N TRP A 348 1.88 35.26 7.44
CA TRP A 348 0.85 35.88 8.28
C TRP A 348 0.78 35.23 9.68
N VAL A 349 0.69 33.89 9.73
CA VAL A 349 0.66 33.14 11.00
C VAL A 349 1.90 33.41 11.84
N ASN A 350 3.08 33.39 11.22
CA ASN A 350 4.35 33.64 11.92
C ASN A 350 4.48 35.08 12.45
N GLY A 351 3.70 36.02 11.90
CA GLY A 351 3.58 37.39 12.38
C GLY A 351 2.62 37.57 13.57
N ILE A 352 1.91 36.54 14.02
CA ILE A 352 0.97 36.63 15.14
C ILE A 352 1.73 36.53 16.47
N ASP A 353 1.73 37.63 17.24
CA ASP A 353 2.37 37.69 18.56
C ASP A 353 1.63 36.89 19.65
N ASP A 354 0.31 36.71 19.52
CA ASP A 354 -0.54 36.04 20.50
C ASP A 354 -1.78 35.42 19.82
N PHE A 355 -1.75 34.09 19.65
CA PHE A 355 -2.83 33.33 19.03
C PHE A 355 -4.17 33.45 19.76
N ASN A 356 -4.19 33.79 21.06
CA ASN A 356 -5.44 33.94 21.81
C ASN A 356 -6.30 35.14 21.36
N LYS A 357 -5.74 36.02 20.52
CA LYS A 357 -6.46 37.16 19.94
C LYS A 357 -7.30 36.78 18.72
N TYR A 358 -7.14 35.57 18.21
CA TYR A 358 -7.81 35.07 17.02
C TYR A 358 -8.72 33.90 17.40
N SER A 359 -9.92 33.89 16.85
CA SER A 359 -10.75 32.70 16.83
C SER A 359 -10.14 31.63 15.91
N PHE A 360 -10.52 30.37 16.11
CA PHE A 360 -10.08 29.30 15.22
C PHE A 360 -10.56 29.52 13.77
N ASP A 361 -11.77 30.03 13.57
CA ASP A 361 -12.28 30.43 12.24
C ASP A 361 -11.36 31.44 11.55
N GLU A 362 -10.89 32.46 12.27
CA GLU A 362 -9.95 33.44 11.74
C GLU A 362 -8.60 32.80 11.40
N LEU A 363 -8.09 31.90 12.23
CA LEU A 363 -6.87 31.14 11.96
C LEU A 363 -7.02 30.19 10.77
N CYS A 364 -8.23 29.68 10.49
CA CYS A 364 -8.57 28.84 9.35
C CYS A 364 -8.97 29.63 8.09
N THR A 365 -9.15 30.95 8.17
CA THR A 365 -9.53 31.76 7.02
C THR A 365 -8.35 32.00 6.08
N ARG A 366 -8.60 31.90 4.78
CA ARG A 366 -7.64 32.12 3.68
C ARG A 366 -8.25 33.02 2.62
N THR A 367 -7.40 33.57 1.76
CA THR A 367 -7.78 34.18 0.49
C THR A 367 -7.31 33.25 -0.62
N ASN A 368 -8.23 32.84 -1.51
CA ASN A 368 -7.88 31.99 -2.65
C ASN A 368 -7.20 32.79 -3.78
N CYS A 369 -6.78 32.11 -4.83
CA CYS A 369 -6.12 32.74 -5.99
C CYS A 369 -6.99 33.73 -6.77
N GLU A 370 -8.32 33.66 -6.63
CA GLU A 370 -9.26 34.63 -7.20
C GLU A 370 -9.50 35.86 -6.31
N GLY A 371 -9.01 35.86 -5.07
CA GLY A 371 -9.19 36.94 -4.09
C GLY A 371 -10.40 36.79 -3.16
N ASP A 372 -11.13 35.68 -3.25
CA ASP A 372 -12.25 35.36 -2.36
C ASP A 372 -11.75 34.73 -1.06
N THR A 373 -12.43 35.05 0.05
CA THR A 373 -12.10 34.47 1.36
C THR A 373 -12.89 33.19 1.63
N PHE A 374 -12.25 32.19 2.23
CA PHE A 374 -12.90 30.95 2.67
C PHE A 374 -12.29 30.44 3.97
N ILE A 375 -13.03 29.60 4.71
CA ILE A 375 -12.51 28.88 5.88
C ILE A 375 -12.00 27.52 5.41
N SER A 376 -10.76 27.17 5.74
CA SER A 376 -10.17 25.90 5.35
C SER A 376 -10.71 24.74 6.20
N HIS A 377 -11.25 23.75 5.48
CA HIS A 377 -11.76 22.49 6.03
C HIS A 377 -11.04 21.27 5.44
N ASN A 378 -10.19 21.46 4.42
CA ASN A 378 -9.67 20.34 3.65
C ASN A 378 -8.68 19.50 4.45
N ILE A 379 -8.85 18.18 4.42
CA ILE A 379 -7.95 17.23 5.08
C ILE A 379 -6.55 17.28 4.47
N MET A 380 -6.43 17.65 3.19
CA MET A 380 -5.16 17.78 2.46
C MET A 380 -4.46 19.14 2.66
N ASP A 381 -4.77 19.87 3.73
CA ASP A 381 -4.12 21.15 4.10
C ASP A 381 -3.14 20.95 5.28
N TYR A 382 -2.11 21.78 5.39
CA TYR A 382 -1.07 21.77 6.44
C TYR A 382 -1.18 22.87 7.47
N ALA A 383 -1.92 23.91 7.11
CA ALA A 383 -2.12 25.06 7.95
C ALA A 383 -3.17 24.81 9.05
N PHE A 384 -3.44 25.80 9.90
CA PHE A 384 -4.57 25.73 10.83
C PHE A 384 -5.86 25.44 10.06
N CYS A 385 -6.44 24.28 10.23
CA CYS A 385 -7.53 23.78 9.42
C CYS A 385 -8.47 22.94 10.30
N TYR A 386 -9.77 22.96 10.00
CA TYR A 386 -10.71 22.04 10.62
C TYR A 386 -10.42 20.58 10.25
N SER A 387 -9.81 20.35 9.07
CA SER A 387 -9.39 19.04 8.55
C SER A 387 -10.48 17.98 8.63
N ASP A 388 -11.70 18.37 8.24
CA ASP A 388 -12.91 17.55 8.36
C ASP A 388 -13.65 17.37 7.03
N GLN A 389 -13.05 17.78 5.91
CA GLN A 389 -13.67 17.72 4.60
C GLN A 389 -12.74 17.17 3.50
N PHE A 390 -13.27 16.20 2.77
CA PHE A 390 -12.87 15.92 1.39
C PHE A 390 -13.95 16.45 0.42
N THR A 391 -13.52 16.87 -0.76
CA THR A 391 -14.41 17.39 -1.81
C THR A 391 -14.92 16.30 -2.77
N PHE A 392 -15.81 16.68 -3.68
CA PHE A 392 -16.38 15.77 -4.67
C PHE A 392 -15.37 15.36 -5.73
N GLN A 393 -14.48 16.26 -6.17
CA GLN A 393 -13.41 15.90 -7.10
C GLN A 393 -12.32 15.06 -6.43
N GLN A 394 -11.96 15.35 -5.17
CA GLN A 394 -11.06 14.49 -4.41
C GLN A 394 -11.63 13.06 -4.30
N ARG A 395 -12.93 12.91 -4.01
CA ARG A 395 -13.60 11.60 -4.06
C ARG A 395 -13.44 10.93 -5.43
N LYS A 396 -13.73 11.64 -6.52
CA LYS A 396 -13.60 11.08 -7.89
C LYS A 396 -12.18 10.58 -8.16
N ARG A 397 -11.14 11.33 -7.77
CA ARG A 397 -9.75 10.92 -7.92
C ARG A 397 -9.46 9.63 -7.15
N ILE A 398 -9.84 9.57 -5.87
CA ILE A 398 -9.70 8.35 -5.06
C ILE A 398 -10.41 7.15 -5.72
N ARG A 399 -11.65 7.35 -6.19
CA ARG A 399 -12.41 6.29 -6.87
C ARG A 399 -11.70 5.80 -8.14
N HIS A 400 -11.13 6.70 -8.93
CA HIS A 400 -10.32 6.34 -10.11
C HIS A 400 -9.11 5.48 -9.71
N ILE A 401 -8.39 5.86 -8.66
CA ILE A 401 -7.24 5.11 -8.16
C ILE A 401 -7.62 3.71 -7.68
N LEU A 402 -8.73 3.57 -6.93
CA LEU A 402 -9.23 2.28 -6.50
C LEU A 402 -9.54 1.35 -7.68
N SER A 403 -10.18 1.89 -8.73
CA SER A 403 -10.59 1.14 -9.92
C SER A 403 -9.43 0.75 -10.84
N TYR A 404 -8.38 1.58 -10.96
CA TYR A 404 -7.39 1.45 -12.04
C TYR A 404 -5.93 1.38 -11.61
N SER A 405 -5.57 1.76 -10.38
CA SER A 405 -4.17 1.72 -9.96
C SER A 405 -3.67 0.27 -9.79
N PRO A 406 -2.49 -0.08 -10.34
CA PRO A 406 -1.99 -1.46 -10.35
C PRO A 406 -1.45 -1.95 -9.00
N LEU A 407 -1.20 -1.04 -8.05
CA LEU A 407 -0.60 -1.35 -6.74
C LEU A 407 -1.54 -1.09 -5.56
N ILE A 408 -2.80 -0.75 -5.81
CA ILE A 408 -3.79 -0.52 -4.73
C ILE A 408 -4.62 -1.79 -4.53
N PRO A 409 -4.91 -2.22 -3.29
CA PRO A 409 -5.74 -3.39 -3.05
C PRO A 409 -7.15 -3.30 -3.63
N GLY A 410 -7.75 -4.47 -3.84
CA GLY A 410 -9.16 -4.61 -4.22
C GLY A 410 -9.39 -4.80 -5.72
N THR A 411 -10.66 -4.89 -6.08
CA THR A 411 -11.12 -5.22 -7.43
C THR A 411 -10.83 -4.09 -8.41
N LYS A 412 -10.35 -4.48 -9.60
CA LYS A 412 -10.02 -3.57 -10.71
C LYS A 412 -11.07 -3.63 -11.81
N GLU A 413 -11.28 -2.49 -12.46
CA GLU A 413 -12.22 -2.36 -13.57
C GLU A 413 -11.59 -2.69 -14.93
N TYR A 414 -10.27 -2.83 -15.00
CA TYR A 414 -9.56 -3.32 -16.17
C TYR A 414 -9.37 -4.84 -16.13
N THR A 415 -9.36 -5.46 -17.30
CA THR A 415 -9.12 -6.89 -17.50
C THR A 415 -7.68 -7.17 -17.90
N SER A 416 -7.26 -8.44 -17.80
CA SER A 416 -5.98 -8.89 -18.36
C SER A 416 -5.88 -8.67 -19.88
N ALA A 417 -7.00 -8.51 -20.59
CA ALA A 417 -6.99 -8.18 -22.01
C ALA A 417 -6.63 -6.71 -22.25
N ASP A 418 -7.19 -5.80 -21.45
CA ASP A 418 -6.93 -4.35 -21.52
C ASP A 418 -5.45 -4.02 -21.25
N THR A 419 -4.79 -4.85 -20.42
CA THR A 419 -3.40 -4.62 -20.00
C THR A 419 -2.36 -5.44 -20.77
N ARG A 420 -2.76 -6.36 -21.65
CA ARG A 420 -1.86 -7.32 -22.29
C ARG A 420 -0.74 -6.65 -23.09
N SER A 421 -1.03 -5.53 -23.75
CA SER A 421 -0.08 -4.78 -24.56
C SER A 421 0.56 -3.61 -23.81
N LEU A 422 0.22 -3.41 -22.53
CA LEU A 422 0.68 -2.26 -21.76
C LEU A 422 1.98 -2.51 -21.01
N SER A 423 2.35 -3.78 -20.76
CA SER A 423 3.55 -4.12 -19.99
C SER A 423 4.79 -3.39 -20.52
N CYS A 424 5.52 -2.78 -19.61
CA CYS A 424 6.72 -2.02 -19.89
C CYS A 424 7.85 -2.49 -18.97
N ASP A 425 9.08 -2.45 -19.45
CA ASP A 425 10.28 -2.82 -18.68
C ASP A 425 10.96 -1.60 -18.03
N GLU A 426 10.51 -0.38 -18.35
CA GLU A 426 11.01 0.84 -17.76
C GLU A 426 10.29 1.11 -16.43
N GLN A 427 11.07 1.07 -15.34
CA GLN A 427 10.56 1.40 -14.01
C GLN A 427 10.19 2.89 -13.95
N PRO A 428 8.96 3.24 -13.52
CA PRO A 428 8.56 4.63 -13.43
C PRO A 428 9.26 5.34 -12.26
N PRO A 429 9.35 6.67 -12.30
CA PRO A 429 9.91 7.43 -11.20
C PRO A 429 9.12 7.22 -9.90
N ILE A 430 9.85 7.20 -8.79
CA ILE A 430 9.28 7.15 -7.44
C ILE A 430 8.82 8.56 -7.07
N GLN A 431 7.60 8.68 -6.55
CA GLN A 431 7.00 9.95 -6.15
C GLN A 431 6.34 9.78 -4.79
N PHE A 432 6.61 10.71 -3.88
CA PHE A 432 6.03 10.76 -2.54
C PHE A 432 5.75 12.22 -2.15
N ARG A 433 4.91 12.40 -1.13
CA ARG A 433 4.46 13.68 -0.56
C ARG A 433 4.45 13.59 0.96
N TYR A 434 4.75 14.70 1.65
CA TYR A 434 4.80 14.86 3.10
C TYR A 434 4.63 16.32 3.50
#